data_AF-A0A3D3V161-F1
#
_entry.id   AF-A0A3D3V161-F1
#
_cell.length_a   1.000
_cell.length_b   1.000
_cell.length_c   1.000
_cell.angle_alpha   90.00
_cell.angle_beta   90.00
_cell.angle_gamma   90.00
#
_symmetry.space_group_name_H-M   'P 1'
#
loop_
_entity.id
_entity.type
_entity.pdbx_description
1 polymer ?
#
loop_
_entity_poly.entity_id
_entity_poly.type
_entity_poly.pdbx_seq_one_letter_code
_entity_poly.pdbx_strand_id
1 'polypeptide(L)'
;MKRLCLVSLFVLMAVLSLAQLKPPLTHVLPGGFTVSSIEILTNPERFYGQDLINVGVRINFIRTIGLGAAYSINLKENEIKLMSIRLAGLKLSETETDTLIYYGPTSAFPSNYQYGGFQIVGFHVTKSDLDAGYKEIWGWRVAYPLACRDFSIIADLDMDPIYNQPMAGVHKGARADWTCVQRLTAPMQRCEFVRKDQPSQQ
;
A
#
# COMPACT_ATOMS: atom_id res chain seq x y z
N MET A 1 -7.01 -70.08 -28.65
CA MET A 1 -6.86 -69.34 -27.37
C MET A 1 -5.62 -68.42 -27.30
N LYS A 2 -4.50 -68.69 -28.00
CA LYS A 2 -3.28 -67.84 -27.93
C LYS A 2 -3.38 -66.43 -28.54
N ARG A 3 -4.30 -66.19 -29.51
CA ARG A 3 -4.42 -64.89 -30.20
C ARG A 3 -5.23 -63.83 -29.44
N LEU A 4 -6.17 -64.22 -28.57
CA LEU A 4 -6.97 -63.25 -27.80
C LEU A 4 -6.16 -62.56 -26.69
N CYS A 5 -5.25 -63.28 -26.01
CA CYS A 5 -4.41 -62.69 -24.96
C CYS A 5 -3.46 -61.60 -25.48
N LEU A 6 -2.98 -61.73 -26.72
CA LEU A 6 -2.06 -60.76 -27.33
C LEU A 6 -2.74 -59.41 -27.61
N VAL A 7 -4.00 -59.43 -28.04
CA VAL A 7 -4.76 -58.19 -28.31
C VAL A 7 -5.07 -57.45 -27.01
N SER A 8 -5.45 -58.16 -25.94
CA SER A 8 -5.66 -57.56 -24.63
C SER A 8 -4.38 -56.97 -24.02
N LEU A 9 -3.21 -57.56 -24.28
CA LEU A 9 -1.92 -57.04 -23.80
C LEU A 9 -1.49 -55.77 -24.55
N PHE A 10 -1.73 -55.70 -25.86
CA PHE A 10 -1.47 -54.51 -26.67
C PHE A 10 -2.39 -53.35 -26.33
N VAL A 11 -3.67 -53.62 -26.06
CA VAL A 11 -4.62 -52.59 -25.62
C VAL A 11 -4.20 -52.06 -24.24
N LEU A 12 -3.84 -52.93 -23.28
CA LEU A 12 -3.42 -52.49 -21.94
C LEU A 12 -2.16 -51.61 -21.99
N MET A 13 -1.17 -51.95 -22.83
CA MET A 13 0.04 -51.15 -23.03
C MET A 13 -0.24 -49.80 -23.70
N ALA A 14 -1.25 -49.72 -24.58
CA ALA A 14 -1.67 -48.47 -25.19
C ALA A 14 -2.42 -47.55 -24.20
N VAL A 15 -3.16 -48.09 -23.23
CA VAL A 15 -3.79 -47.25 -22.18
C VAL A 15 -2.76 -46.78 -21.15
N LEU A 16 -1.76 -47.61 -20.82
CA LEU A 16 -0.67 -47.21 -19.89
C LEU A 16 0.21 -46.09 -20.45
N SER A 17 0.42 -46.01 -21.77
CA SER A 17 1.21 -44.93 -22.38
C SER A 17 0.47 -43.58 -22.42
N LEU A 18 -0.87 -43.57 -22.48
CA LEU A 18 -1.65 -42.34 -22.29
C LEU A 18 -1.68 -41.86 -20.83
N ALA A 19 -1.60 -42.77 -19.86
CA ALA A 19 -1.58 -42.42 -18.43
C ALA A 19 -0.26 -41.78 -17.96
N GLN A 20 0.80 -41.81 -18.79
CA GLN A 20 2.08 -41.16 -18.52
C GLN A 20 2.27 -39.79 -19.18
N LEU A 21 1.24 -39.26 -19.86
CA LEU A 21 1.23 -37.83 -20.17
C LEU A 21 1.02 -37.07 -18.85
N LYS A 22 2.15 -36.76 -18.19
CA LYS A 22 2.19 -35.61 -17.28
C LYS A 22 1.55 -34.46 -18.05
N PRO A 23 0.51 -33.80 -17.51
CA PRO A 23 0.02 -32.58 -18.12
C PRO A 23 1.24 -31.67 -18.34
N PRO A 24 1.38 -31.02 -19.50
CA PRO A 24 2.45 -30.05 -19.69
C PRO A 24 2.40 -29.12 -18.48
N LEU A 25 3.56 -28.87 -17.86
CA LEU A 25 3.67 -27.92 -16.77
C LEU A 25 2.82 -26.71 -17.16
N THR A 26 1.72 -26.47 -16.44
CA THR A 26 0.99 -25.22 -16.56
C THR A 26 2.06 -24.15 -16.48
N HIS A 27 2.30 -23.44 -17.57
CA HIS A 27 3.18 -22.28 -17.58
C HIS A 27 2.68 -21.43 -16.42
N VAL A 28 3.42 -21.42 -15.31
CA VAL A 28 3.16 -20.49 -14.21
C VAL A 28 3.42 -19.16 -14.87
N LEU A 29 2.35 -18.48 -15.27
CA LEU A 29 2.45 -17.16 -15.86
C LEU A 29 3.29 -16.34 -14.87
N PRO A 30 4.45 -15.81 -15.27
CA PRO A 30 5.25 -14.98 -14.38
C PRO A 30 4.34 -13.81 -13.97
N GLY A 31 4.08 -13.75 -12.68
CA GLY A 31 3.23 -12.75 -12.07
C GLY A 31 3.81 -12.39 -10.72
N GLY A 32 3.89 -11.10 -10.43
CA GLY A 32 4.22 -10.58 -9.11
C GLY A 32 3.08 -9.75 -8.57
N PHE A 33 3.39 -8.97 -7.55
CA PHE A 33 2.50 -8.00 -6.94
C PHE A 33 2.87 -6.61 -7.41
N THR A 34 1.90 -5.73 -7.57
CA THR A 34 2.14 -4.30 -7.74
C THR A 34 1.29 -3.52 -6.77
N VAL A 35 1.66 -2.28 -6.52
CA VAL A 35 0.86 -1.39 -5.66
C VAL A 35 -0.43 -1.03 -6.40
N SER A 36 -1.57 -1.40 -5.84
CA SER A 36 -2.89 -1.07 -6.40
C SER A 36 -3.29 0.35 -6.01
N SER A 37 -3.35 0.63 -4.72
CA SER A 37 -3.75 1.93 -4.15
C SER A 37 -3.00 2.23 -2.86
N ILE A 38 -3.11 3.48 -2.43
CA ILE A 38 -2.64 3.96 -1.13
C ILE A 38 -3.83 4.61 -0.43
N GLU A 39 -4.02 4.30 0.84
CA GLU A 39 -5.06 4.87 1.70
C GLU A 39 -4.39 5.60 2.86
N ILE A 40 -4.85 6.82 3.14
CA ILE A 40 -4.44 7.55 4.33
C ILE A 40 -5.39 7.15 5.47
N LEU A 41 -4.82 6.79 6.61
CA LEU A 41 -5.52 6.36 7.81
C LEU A 41 -5.35 7.40 8.91
N THR A 42 -6.37 7.56 9.76
CA THR A 42 -6.31 8.46 10.92
C THR A 42 -6.79 7.74 12.17
N ASN A 43 -6.14 8.01 13.29
CA ASN A 43 -6.56 7.53 14.60
C ASN A 43 -6.55 8.70 15.61
N PRO A 44 -7.70 9.08 16.20
CA PRO A 44 -9.02 8.48 15.98
C PRO A 44 -9.56 8.73 14.56
N GLU A 45 -10.51 7.90 14.11
CA GLU A 45 -11.17 8.07 12.80
C GLU A 45 -12.11 9.27 12.76
N ARG A 46 -12.68 9.62 13.91
CA ARG A 46 -13.49 10.82 14.13
C ARG A 46 -12.75 11.76 15.07
N PHE A 47 -12.55 13.00 14.64
CA PHE A 47 -11.80 14.00 15.37
C PHE A 47 -12.31 15.41 15.08
N TYR A 48 -11.92 16.33 15.95
CA TYR A 48 -12.41 17.69 16.03
C TYR A 48 -11.26 18.70 16.03
N GLY A 49 -11.60 19.98 15.90
CA GLY A 49 -10.67 21.07 16.14
C GLY A 49 -10.01 20.94 17.52
N GLN A 50 -8.73 21.29 17.59
CA GLN A 50 -7.86 21.16 18.76
C GLN A 50 -7.47 19.72 19.14
N ASP A 51 -7.85 18.71 18.34
CA ASP A 51 -7.39 17.35 18.58
C ASP A 51 -5.97 17.14 18.04
N LEU A 52 -5.25 16.20 18.66
CA LEU A 52 -4.02 15.62 18.13
C LEU A 52 -4.37 14.27 17.50
N ILE A 53 -4.10 14.11 16.21
CA ILE A 53 -4.36 12.87 15.49
C ILE A 53 -3.06 12.16 15.13
N ASN A 54 -3.16 10.83 15.08
CA ASN A 54 -2.15 9.97 14.48
C ASN A 54 -2.55 9.65 13.05
N VAL A 55 -1.57 9.65 12.16
CA VAL A 55 -1.74 9.38 10.75
C VAL A 55 -0.93 8.13 10.41
N GLY A 56 -1.57 7.26 9.62
CA GLY A 56 -0.97 6.09 9.02
C GLY A 56 -1.24 6.04 7.54
N VAL A 57 -0.59 5.10 6.86
CA VAL A 57 -0.76 4.85 5.43
C VAL A 57 -0.91 3.35 5.23
N ARG A 58 -1.94 2.93 4.50
CA ARG A 58 -2.08 1.57 4.00
C ARG A 58 -1.73 1.53 2.53
N ILE A 59 -0.78 0.69 2.17
CA ILE A 59 -0.40 0.41 0.79
C ILE A 59 -1.04 -0.90 0.41
N ASN A 60 -1.94 -0.89 -0.57
CA ASN A 60 -2.60 -2.09 -1.06
C ASN A 60 -1.82 -2.67 -2.23
N PHE A 61 -1.75 -4.00 -2.29
CA PHE A 61 -1.09 -4.76 -3.33
C PHE A 61 -2.10 -5.61 -4.10
N ILE A 62 -1.90 -5.73 -5.40
CA ILE A 62 -2.67 -6.64 -6.25
C ILE A 62 -1.73 -7.54 -7.04
N ARG A 63 -2.12 -8.80 -7.20
CA ARG A 63 -1.41 -9.73 -8.05
C ARG A 63 -1.63 -9.39 -9.52
N THR A 64 -0.56 -9.21 -10.27
CA THR A 64 -0.61 -8.95 -11.71
C THR A 64 -0.21 -10.20 -12.48
N ILE A 65 -0.95 -10.50 -13.55
CA ILE A 65 -0.66 -11.62 -14.44
C ILE A 65 -0.01 -11.05 -15.71
N GLY A 66 1.26 -11.39 -15.97
CA GLY A 66 1.99 -10.99 -17.18
C GLY A 66 2.96 -9.80 -17.02
N LEU A 67 3.76 -9.56 -18.07
CA LEU A 67 4.89 -8.60 -18.14
C LEU A 67 4.49 -7.11 -18.13
N GLY A 68 3.24 -6.77 -17.77
CA GLY A 68 2.66 -5.43 -17.98
C GLY A 68 2.78 -4.45 -16.82
N ALA A 69 3.30 -4.85 -15.66
CA ALA A 69 3.45 -3.95 -14.51
C ALA A 69 4.86 -3.33 -14.52
N ALA A 70 4.94 -2.00 -14.65
CA ALA A 70 6.20 -1.25 -14.59
C ALA A 70 7.02 -1.52 -13.30
N TYR A 71 6.37 -1.98 -12.23
CA TYR A 71 6.98 -2.35 -10.95
C TYR A 71 6.30 -3.58 -10.37
N SER A 72 6.79 -4.77 -10.74
CA SER A 72 6.35 -6.06 -10.19
C SER A 72 7.28 -6.48 -9.05
N ILE A 73 6.72 -6.62 -7.85
CA ILE A 73 7.37 -7.15 -6.65
C ILE A 73 7.11 -8.65 -6.60
N ASN A 74 8.17 -9.46 -6.70
CA ASN A 74 8.07 -10.91 -6.53
C ASN A 74 9.08 -11.33 -5.46
N LEU A 75 8.58 -11.65 -4.27
CA LEU A 75 9.38 -12.07 -3.12
C LEU A 75 9.16 -13.56 -2.86
N LYS A 76 10.25 -14.28 -2.60
CA LYS A 76 10.22 -15.61 -1.99
C LYS A 76 10.04 -15.50 -0.48
N GLU A 77 9.80 -16.64 0.16
CA GLU A 77 9.79 -16.73 1.62
C GLU A 77 11.11 -16.19 2.21
N ASN A 78 11.02 -15.31 3.20
CA ASN A 78 12.13 -14.58 3.84
C ASN A 78 12.83 -13.48 3.00
N GLU A 79 12.42 -13.25 1.75
CA GLU A 79 12.91 -12.08 1.00
C GLU A 79 12.17 -10.81 1.46
N ILE A 80 12.91 -9.70 1.49
CA ILE A 80 12.39 -8.38 1.84
C ILE A 80 12.66 -7.38 0.72
N LYS A 81 11.69 -6.53 0.42
CA LYS A 81 11.86 -5.36 -0.45
C LYS A 81 11.85 -4.10 0.39
N LEU A 82 12.91 -3.31 0.33
CA LEU A 82 12.92 -1.96 0.88
C LEU A 82 12.15 -1.02 -0.05
N MET A 83 11.25 -0.23 0.54
CA MET A 83 10.43 0.79 -0.10
C MET A 83 10.40 2.05 0.77
N SER A 84 9.93 3.17 0.22
CA SER A 84 9.85 4.41 0.97
C SER A 84 8.56 5.17 0.72
N ILE A 85 8.09 5.86 1.76
CA ILE A 85 6.89 6.69 1.72
C ILE A 85 7.26 8.08 2.20
N ARG A 86 6.77 9.07 1.48
CA ARG A 86 6.77 10.47 1.90
C ARG A 86 5.35 10.83 2.28
N LEU A 87 5.18 11.42 3.46
CA LEU A 87 3.92 12.05 3.84
C LEU A 87 4.12 13.56 3.79
N ALA A 88 3.50 14.24 2.83
CA ALA A 88 3.38 15.68 2.91
C ALA A 88 2.49 16.01 4.12
N GLY A 89 2.84 17.09 4.82
CA GLY A 89 2.14 17.51 6.03
C GLY A 89 0.64 17.81 5.82
N LEU A 90 0.01 18.42 6.82
CA LEU A 90 -1.35 18.95 6.67
C LEU A 90 -1.29 20.15 5.70
N LYS A 91 -1.67 19.95 4.44
CA LYS A 91 -1.78 21.03 3.45
C LYS A 91 -3.05 21.83 3.72
N LEU A 92 -2.90 23.08 4.13
CA LEU A 92 -4.00 23.95 4.57
C LEU A 92 -4.39 24.93 3.46
N SER A 93 -3.42 25.28 2.62
CA SER A 93 -3.60 26.03 1.38
C SER A 93 -2.50 25.64 0.39
N GLU A 94 -2.44 26.30 -0.77
CA GLU A 94 -1.34 26.09 -1.73
C GLU A 94 0.03 26.55 -1.19
N THR A 95 0.05 27.45 -0.20
CA THR A 95 1.28 28.04 0.35
C THR A 95 1.54 27.67 1.81
N GLU A 96 0.59 26.99 2.46
CA GLU A 96 0.66 26.69 3.90
C GLU A 96 0.55 25.18 4.12
N THR A 97 1.53 24.61 4.80
CA THR A 97 1.56 23.19 5.18
C THR A 97 2.13 23.02 6.58
N ASP A 98 1.36 22.42 7.47
CA ASP A 98 1.84 22.08 8.82
C ASP A 98 2.52 20.70 8.79
N THR A 99 3.69 20.62 9.40
CA THR A 99 4.48 19.39 9.39
C THR A 99 3.85 18.29 10.24
N LEU A 100 3.80 17.07 9.69
CA LEU A 100 3.55 15.84 10.45
C LEU A 100 4.88 15.30 10.97
N ILE A 101 4.94 15.00 12.26
CA ILE A 101 6.14 14.48 12.94
C ILE A 101 6.08 12.96 12.95
N TYR A 102 7.11 12.30 12.40
CA TYR A 102 7.25 10.86 12.51
C TYR A 102 7.82 10.46 13.88
N TYR A 103 7.15 9.54 14.56
CA TYR A 103 7.50 8.93 15.84
C TYR A 103 7.36 7.40 15.82
N GLY A 104 7.12 6.81 14.64
CA GLY A 104 6.96 5.37 14.45
C GLY A 104 8.26 4.57 14.64
N PRO A 105 8.25 3.27 14.30
CA PRO A 105 9.43 2.42 14.34
C PRO A 105 10.60 3.04 13.55
N THR A 106 11.83 2.71 13.95
CA THR A 106 13.04 3.21 13.30
C THR A 106 12.98 2.96 11.78
N SER A 107 12.98 4.05 11.03
CA SER A 107 13.02 4.05 9.57
C SER A 107 14.29 3.35 9.09
N ALA A 108 14.21 2.61 7.99
CA ALA A 108 15.41 2.09 7.32
C ALA A 108 16.30 3.21 6.76
N PHE A 109 15.75 4.41 6.60
CA PHE A 109 16.49 5.61 6.23
C PHE A 109 16.84 6.48 7.45
N PRO A 110 17.94 7.26 7.39
CA PRO A 110 18.27 8.24 8.41
C PRO A 110 17.10 9.20 8.70
N SER A 111 16.98 9.64 9.96
CA SER A 111 15.89 10.53 10.40
C SER A 111 15.88 11.89 9.70
N ASN A 112 17.03 12.32 9.16
CA ASN A 112 17.19 13.55 8.38
C ASN A 112 17.03 13.36 6.87
N TYR A 113 16.67 12.16 6.40
CA TYR A 113 16.42 11.92 4.97
C TYR A 113 15.09 12.54 4.56
N GLN A 114 15.13 13.59 3.73
CA GLN A 114 13.99 14.43 3.40
C GLN A 114 14.00 14.82 1.92
N TYR A 115 12.82 15.04 1.34
CA TYR A 115 12.66 15.58 -0.01
C TYR A 115 11.54 16.62 -0.03
N GLY A 116 11.83 17.81 -0.54
CA GLY A 116 10.89 18.94 -0.54
C GLY A 116 10.51 19.40 0.88
N GLY A 117 11.37 19.19 1.87
CA GLY A 117 11.12 19.56 3.28
C GLY A 117 10.31 18.55 4.09
N PHE A 118 9.89 17.43 3.49
CA PHE A 118 9.14 16.38 4.18
C PHE A 118 10.01 15.14 4.44
N GLN A 119 9.85 14.55 5.61
CA GLN A 119 10.54 13.32 6.00
C GLN A 119 10.09 12.14 5.13
N ILE A 120 11.08 11.38 4.66
CA ILE A 120 10.87 10.12 3.96
C ILE A 120 11.14 8.97 4.93
N VAL A 121 10.19 8.05 5.04
CA VAL A 121 10.30 6.86 5.88
C VAL A 121 10.53 5.63 5.01
N GLY A 122 11.62 4.90 5.27
CA GLY A 122 11.92 3.63 4.63
C GLY A 122 11.32 2.47 5.42
N PHE A 123 10.66 1.53 4.74
CA PHE A 123 9.99 0.37 5.34
C PHE A 123 10.20 -0.90 4.49
N HIS A 124 10.11 -2.06 5.14
CA HIS A 124 10.29 -3.35 4.49
C HIS A 124 8.95 -4.00 4.13
N VAL A 125 8.80 -4.42 2.88
CA VAL A 125 7.71 -5.28 2.40
C VAL A 125 8.21 -6.72 2.37
N THR A 126 7.42 -7.61 2.96
CA THR A 126 7.67 -9.04 3.07
C THR A 126 6.70 -9.84 2.22
N LYS A 127 6.97 -11.13 2.01
CA LYS A 127 6.02 -12.03 1.33
C LYS A 127 4.66 -12.09 2.02
N SER A 128 4.61 -12.10 3.35
CA SER A 128 3.36 -12.08 4.10
C SER A 128 2.54 -10.80 3.90
N ASP A 129 3.20 -9.64 3.75
CA ASP A 129 2.50 -8.39 3.42
C ASP A 129 1.84 -8.49 2.02
N LEU A 130 2.56 -9.06 1.04
CA LEU A 130 2.04 -9.25 -0.32
C LEU A 130 0.86 -10.23 -0.34
N ASP A 131 0.96 -11.32 0.40
CA ASP A 131 -0.12 -12.33 0.50
C ASP A 131 -1.35 -11.80 1.24
N ALA A 132 -1.14 -10.96 2.27
CA ALA A 132 -2.22 -10.23 2.93
C ALA A 132 -2.89 -9.20 2.00
N GLY A 133 -2.20 -8.78 0.94
CA GLY A 133 -2.67 -7.80 -0.02
C GLY A 133 -2.53 -6.36 0.45
N TYR A 134 -1.89 -6.11 1.61
CA TYR A 134 -1.64 -4.74 2.09
C TYR A 134 -0.49 -4.67 3.09
N LYS A 135 0.02 -3.46 3.30
CA LYS A 135 0.91 -3.11 4.41
C LYS A 135 0.50 -1.79 5.02
N GLU A 136 0.38 -1.73 6.34
CA GLU A 136 0.18 -0.48 7.07
C GLU A 136 1.49 0.05 7.66
N ILE A 137 1.62 1.37 7.60
CA ILE A 137 2.74 2.11 8.17
C ILE A 137 2.12 3.18 9.05
N TRP A 138 2.41 3.14 10.33
CA TRP A 138 1.92 4.08 11.32
C TRP A 138 3.08 4.86 11.93
N GLY A 139 2.75 6.01 12.50
CA GLY A 139 3.69 6.77 13.33
C GLY A 139 3.88 8.20 12.90
N TRP A 140 2.96 8.81 12.16
CA TRP A 140 2.95 10.27 12.01
C TRP A 140 1.94 10.88 12.97
N ARG A 141 2.25 12.04 13.53
CA ARG A 141 1.30 12.85 14.30
C ARG A 141 1.38 14.30 13.87
N VAL A 142 0.31 15.03 14.10
CA VAL A 142 0.31 16.49 13.96
C VAL A 142 1.27 17.11 14.98
N ALA A 143 2.07 18.09 14.54
CA ALA A 143 2.98 18.83 15.42
C ALA A 143 2.23 19.72 16.41
N TYR A 144 1.09 20.26 15.96
CA TYR A 144 0.22 21.14 16.71
C TYR A 144 -1.23 20.67 16.61
N PRO A 145 -2.09 21.02 17.58
CA PRO A 145 -3.53 20.74 17.51
C PRO A 145 -4.18 21.26 16.23
N LEU A 146 -5.13 20.50 15.68
CA LEU A 146 -5.80 20.86 14.43
C LEU A 146 -6.56 22.19 14.52
N ALA A 147 -6.24 23.13 13.64
CA ALA A 147 -7.01 24.37 13.49
C ALA A 147 -8.35 24.09 12.78
N CYS A 148 -9.44 24.78 13.17
CA CYS A 148 -10.75 24.64 12.53
C CYS A 148 -10.80 25.22 11.11
N ARG A 149 -10.16 24.54 10.17
CA ARG A 149 -10.11 24.85 8.74
C ARG A 149 -9.89 23.57 7.93
N ASP A 150 -10.34 23.57 6.69
CA ASP A 150 -10.12 22.46 5.76
C ASP A 150 -8.62 22.16 5.62
N PHE A 151 -8.30 20.89 5.42
CA PHE A 151 -6.93 20.46 5.17
C PHE A 151 -6.89 19.19 4.31
N SER A 152 -5.72 18.92 3.76
CA SER A 152 -5.42 17.69 3.03
C SER A 152 -4.19 17.01 3.60
N ILE A 153 -4.16 15.68 3.56
CA ILE A 153 -2.93 14.90 3.75
C ILE A 153 -2.60 14.27 2.41
N ILE A 154 -1.32 14.31 2.03
CA ILE A 154 -0.83 13.71 0.79
C ILE A 154 0.25 12.71 1.14
N ALA A 155 0.11 11.47 0.69
CA ALA A 155 1.09 10.42 0.83
C ALA A 155 1.61 10.07 -0.56
N ASP A 156 2.92 10.00 -0.74
CA ASP A 156 3.55 9.60 -1.99
C ASP A 156 4.46 8.41 -1.72
N LEU A 157 4.24 7.33 -2.47
CA LEU A 157 5.15 6.20 -2.45
C LEU A 157 6.29 6.42 -3.43
N ASP A 158 7.50 6.15 -2.96
CA ASP A 158 8.69 6.06 -3.78
C ASP A 158 9.16 4.59 -3.81
N MET A 159 9.36 4.09 -5.04
CA MET A 159 9.56 2.67 -5.33
C MET A 159 10.96 2.37 -5.90
N ASP A 160 12.04 3.07 -5.51
CA ASP A 160 13.40 2.50 -5.69
C ASP A 160 14.51 3.19 -4.85
N PRO A 161 15.19 2.48 -3.93
CA PRO A 161 16.39 2.97 -3.27
C PRO A 161 17.71 2.57 -3.94
N ILE A 162 17.75 1.91 -5.11
CA ILE A 162 19.02 1.40 -5.65
C ILE A 162 19.98 2.51 -6.13
N TYR A 163 19.55 3.77 -6.23
CA TYR A 163 20.46 4.87 -6.57
C TYR A 163 20.12 6.14 -5.78
N ASN A 164 21.15 6.93 -5.43
CA ASN A 164 21.09 8.28 -4.85
C ASN A 164 20.37 9.31 -5.77
N GLN A 165 19.24 8.96 -6.35
CA GLN A 165 18.44 9.86 -7.19
C GLN A 165 16.98 9.79 -6.76
N PRO A 166 16.31 10.94 -6.55
CA PRO A 166 14.87 10.97 -6.35
C PRO A 166 14.18 10.50 -7.63
N MET A 167 13.45 9.39 -7.58
CA MET A 167 12.67 8.91 -8.72
C MET A 167 11.28 9.54 -8.76
N ALA A 168 11.17 10.66 -9.47
CA ALA A 168 9.90 11.06 -10.09
C ALA A 168 9.64 10.11 -11.27
N GLY A 169 8.94 9.00 -11.04
CA GLY A 169 8.75 7.96 -12.07
C GLY A 169 7.33 7.42 -12.17
N VAL A 170 6.72 7.02 -11.06
CA VAL A 170 5.29 6.73 -10.98
C VAL A 170 4.84 7.12 -9.57
N HIS A 171 4.45 8.38 -9.41
CA HIS A 171 3.83 8.85 -8.16
C HIS A 171 2.49 8.13 -7.98
N LYS A 172 2.52 6.93 -7.39
CA LYS A 172 1.33 6.41 -6.72
C LYS A 172 1.26 7.17 -5.42
N GLY A 173 0.57 8.30 -5.48
CA GLY A 173 0.22 9.11 -4.34
C GLY A 173 -1.25 8.93 -3.98
N ALA A 174 -1.57 9.25 -2.74
CA ALA A 174 -2.94 9.41 -2.26
C ALA A 174 -3.07 10.81 -1.67
N ARG A 175 -4.24 11.42 -1.90
CA ARG A 175 -4.66 12.63 -1.21
C ARG A 175 -5.98 12.34 -0.51
N ALA A 176 -6.05 12.67 0.76
CA ALA A 176 -7.29 12.65 1.52
C ALA A 176 -7.58 14.08 1.98
N ASP A 177 -8.82 14.51 1.81
CA ASP A 177 -9.28 15.86 2.12
C ASP A 177 -10.29 15.82 3.26
N TRP A 178 -10.14 16.71 4.24
CA TRP A 178 -11.08 16.91 5.34
C TRP A 178 -11.71 18.29 5.25
N THR A 179 -13.03 18.32 5.40
CA THR A 179 -13.82 19.55 5.53
C THR A 179 -14.05 19.83 7.00
N CYS A 180 -13.80 21.06 7.43
CA CYS A 180 -14.14 21.55 8.76
C CYS A 180 -15.64 21.92 8.80
N VAL A 181 -16.44 21.14 9.54
CA VAL A 181 -17.88 21.35 9.68
C VAL A 181 -18.21 21.72 11.12
N GLN A 182 -18.79 22.91 11.32
CA GLN A 182 -19.37 23.25 12.62
C GLN A 182 -20.68 22.47 12.80
N ARG A 183 -20.70 21.50 13.71
CA ARG A 183 -21.94 20.82 14.11
C ARG A 183 -22.41 21.38 15.45
N LEU A 184 -23.68 21.78 15.52
CA LEU A 184 -24.32 22.22 16.77
C LEU A 184 -24.27 21.12 17.86
N THR A 185 -24.10 19.86 17.46
CA THR A 185 -24.01 18.68 18.33
C THR A 185 -22.58 18.26 18.68
N ALA A 186 -21.55 18.97 18.20
CA ALA A 186 -20.17 18.62 18.51
C ALA A 186 -19.83 18.91 19.99
N PRO A 187 -18.97 18.10 20.63
CA PRO A 187 -18.51 18.37 21.97
C PRO A 187 -17.90 19.77 22.03
N MET A 188 -18.36 20.60 22.96
CA MET A 188 -17.80 21.94 23.21
C MET A 188 -17.84 22.91 22.01
N GLN A 189 -18.77 22.76 21.06
CA GLN A 189 -18.88 23.61 19.84
C GLN A 189 -17.65 23.58 18.92
N ARG A 190 -16.84 22.52 19.00
CA ARG A 190 -15.68 22.35 18.12
C ARG A 190 -16.13 21.98 16.71
N CYS A 191 -15.33 22.36 15.71
CA CYS A 191 -15.55 21.87 14.36
C CYS A 191 -15.25 20.36 14.29
N GLU A 192 -16.08 19.61 13.59
CA GLU A 192 -15.83 18.21 13.24
C GLU A 192 -15.16 18.15 11.88
N PHE A 193 -14.13 17.31 11.73
CA PHE A 193 -13.51 17.08 10.43
C PHE A 193 -14.16 15.88 9.73
N VAL A 194 -14.77 16.15 8.57
CA VAL A 194 -15.44 15.13 7.76
C VAL A 194 -14.62 14.90 6.50
N ARG A 195 -14.22 13.66 6.26
CA ARG A 195 -13.44 13.27 5.09
C ARG A 195 -14.30 13.34 3.82
N LYS A 196 -13.81 13.98 2.74
CA LYS A 196 -14.59 14.25 1.52
C LYS A 196 -14.89 13.01 0.66
N ASP A 197 -14.11 11.96 0.80
CA ASP A 197 -14.25 10.68 0.09
C ASP A 197 -15.18 9.68 0.81
N GLN A 198 -15.63 9.99 2.03
CA GLN A 198 -16.67 9.22 2.70
C GLN A 198 -18.04 9.86 2.40
N PRO A 199 -19.03 9.09 1.90
CA PRO A 199 -20.39 9.60 1.79
C PRO A 199 -20.85 10.02 3.18
N SER A 200 -21.22 11.29 3.32
CA SER A 200 -21.82 11.82 4.53
C SER A 200 -23.01 10.95 4.92
N GLN A 201 -22.86 10.15 5.98
CA GLN A 201 -24.00 9.51 6.62
C GLN A 201 -24.87 10.65 7.18
N GLN A 202 -25.92 10.97 6.44
CA GLN A 202 -27.04 11.81 6.86
C GLN A 202 -28.00 10.97 7.69
#